data_AF-A0A7S0CMX7-F1
#
_entry.id   AF-A0A7S0CMX7-F1
#
_cell.length_a   1.000
_cell.length_b   1.000
_cell.length_c   1.000
_cell.angle_alpha   90.00
_cell.angle_beta   90.00
_cell.angle_gamma   90.00
#
_symmetry.space_group_name_H-M   'P 1'
#
loop_
_entity.id
_entity.type
_entity.pdbx_description
1 polymer ?
#
loop_
_entity_poly.entity_id
_entity_poly.type
_entity_poly.pdbx_seq_one_letter_code
_entity_poly.pdbx_strand_id
1 'polypeptide(L)'
;AMQTSRIYARLNSRINTPSVLTMMQQTLGLPQQQQQQQQQTGFRSSSTNAKLPDVMQHISYTPGCAPSELTLSQSSLPPVSSNDVLIKVAYAGVGGTDLAQRRGKFNPSSGCPDHHLIMGLEVSGTVARVGDDVTGFRVGDSVVAL
;
A
#
# COMPACT_ATOMS: atom_id res chain seq x y z
N ALA A 1 4.57 -22.44 14.87
CA ALA A 1 3.94 -21.10 14.76
C ALA A 1 3.91 -20.71 13.30
N MET A 2 2.73 -20.56 12.70
CA MET A 2 2.58 -20.20 11.28
C MET A 2 3.00 -18.75 11.11
N GLN A 3 4.20 -18.53 10.54
CA GLN A 3 4.67 -17.21 10.16
C GLN A 3 3.83 -16.75 8.96
N THR A 4 2.78 -15.99 9.21
CA THR A 4 1.90 -15.48 8.15
C THR A 4 2.65 -14.42 7.36
N SER A 5 3.38 -14.82 6.31
CA SER A 5 3.95 -13.91 5.33
C SER A 5 2.78 -13.15 4.68
N ARG A 6 2.75 -11.84 4.86
CA ARG A 6 1.68 -10.94 4.39
C ARG A 6 2.24 -10.02 3.32
N ILE A 7 1.37 -9.43 2.49
CA ILE A 7 1.78 -8.48 1.44
C ILE A 7 1.95 -7.09 2.05
N TYR A 8 3.05 -6.41 1.74
CA TYR A 8 3.33 -5.04 2.19
C TYR A 8 3.72 -4.15 1.02
N ALA A 9 3.34 -2.87 1.09
CA ALA A 9 3.68 -1.85 0.12
C ALA A 9 4.33 -0.65 0.82
N ARG A 10 5.27 0.02 0.14
CA ARG A 10 5.94 1.23 0.62
C ARG A 10 5.41 2.43 -0.17
N LEU A 11 4.99 3.46 0.55
CA LEU A 11 4.54 4.73 -0.02
C LEU A 11 5.38 5.88 0.55
N ASN A 12 5.85 6.79 -0.31
CA ASN A 12 6.51 8.00 0.14
C ASN A 12 5.46 9.05 0.53
N SER A 13 5.47 9.49 1.78
CA SER A 13 4.47 10.43 2.32
C SER A 13 4.47 11.82 1.67
N ARG A 14 5.55 12.19 0.96
CA ARG A 14 5.62 13.45 0.21
C ARG A 14 4.85 13.39 -1.12
N ILE A 15 4.52 12.19 -1.60
CA ILE A 15 3.74 11.98 -2.82
C ILE A 15 2.27 11.74 -2.42
N ASN A 16 1.69 12.65 -1.65
CA ASN A 16 0.28 12.56 -1.27
C ASN A 16 -0.52 13.60 -2.06
N THR A 17 -1.30 13.14 -3.04
CA THR A 17 -2.49 13.86 -3.48
C THR A 17 -3.59 13.62 -2.45
N PRO A 18 -4.39 14.63 -2.06
CA PRO A 18 -5.44 14.42 -1.06
C PRO A 18 -6.37 13.29 -1.51
N SER A 19 -6.72 12.40 -0.58
CA SER A 19 -7.58 11.25 -0.86
C SER A 19 -8.87 11.66 -1.58
N VAL A 20 -9.43 10.76 -2.40
CA VAL A 20 -10.70 11.00 -3.11
C VAL A 20 -11.82 11.41 -2.14
N LEU A 21 -11.78 10.90 -0.90
CA LEU A 21 -12.70 11.25 0.18
C LEU A 21 -12.54 12.71 0.63
N THR A 22 -11.31 13.24 0.66
CA THR A 22 -11.01 14.64 0.99
C THR A 22 -11.43 15.59 -0.13
N MET A 23 -11.25 15.20 -1.40
CA MET A 23 -11.72 16.00 -2.53
C MET A 23 -13.25 16.06 -2.61
N MET A 24 -13.95 14.95 -2.38
CA MET A 24 -15.43 14.94 -2.38
C MET A 24 -16.05 15.76 -1.25
N GLN A 25 -15.38 15.83 -0.09
CA GLN A 25 -15.83 16.67 1.04
C GLN A 25 -15.64 18.17 0.77
N GLN A 26 -14.66 18.56 -0.06
CA GLN A 26 -14.42 19.97 -0.40
C GLN A 26 -15.35 20.49 -1.52
N THR A 27 -15.88 19.63 -2.39
CA THR A 27 -16.81 20.05 -3.46
C THR A 27 -18.25 20.27 -2.95
N LEU A 28 -18.65 19.67 -1.81
CA LEU A 28 -20.04 19.67 -1.35
C LEU A 28 -20.36 20.63 -0.18
N GLY A 29 -19.42 21.44 0.31
CA GLY A 29 -19.72 22.57 1.21
C GLY A 29 -20.51 22.23 2.49
N LEU A 30 -20.34 21.03 3.06
CA LEU A 30 -21.09 20.61 4.24
C LEU A 30 -20.44 21.12 5.55
N PRO A 31 -21.21 21.70 6.49
CA PRO A 31 -20.69 22.22 7.76
C PRO A 31 -20.21 21.10 8.70
N GLN A 32 -19.10 21.36 9.40
CA GLN A 32 -18.30 20.41 10.18
C GLN A 32 -18.95 19.82 11.46
N GLN A 33 -20.26 19.96 11.71
CA GLN A 33 -20.82 19.68 13.04
C GLN A 33 -21.45 18.29 13.30
N GLN A 34 -21.27 17.29 12.44
CA GLN A 34 -21.86 15.94 12.70
C GLN A 34 -20.93 14.74 12.44
N GLN A 35 -19.63 14.85 12.76
CA GLN A 35 -18.70 13.72 12.61
C GLN A 35 -18.40 12.91 13.89
N GLN A 36 -18.99 13.23 15.06
CA GLN A 36 -18.70 12.49 16.30
C GLN A 36 -19.54 11.24 16.59
N GLN A 37 -20.48 10.83 15.71
CA GLN A 37 -21.40 9.72 16.04
C GLN A 37 -21.50 8.55 15.05
N GLN A 38 -20.62 8.42 14.06
CA GLN A 38 -20.62 7.26 13.14
C GLN A 38 -19.30 6.46 13.14
N GLN A 39 -18.61 6.38 14.28
CA GLN A 39 -17.46 5.47 14.46
C GLN A 39 -17.85 4.14 15.12
N GLN A 40 -18.94 3.48 14.70
CA GLN A 40 -19.24 2.11 15.15
C GLN A 40 -19.94 1.28 14.07
N THR A 41 -19.27 1.03 12.95
CA THR A 41 -19.57 -0.14 12.10
C THR A 41 -18.28 -0.77 11.58
N GLY A 42 -17.76 -1.72 12.38
CA GLY A 42 -17.28 -3.00 11.87
C GLY A 42 -16.05 -3.05 10.96
N PHE A 43 -14.88 -2.61 11.44
CA PHE A 43 -13.63 -3.30 11.10
C PHE A 43 -12.88 -3.54 12.42
N ARG A 44 -12.53 -4.81 12.71
CA ARG A 44 -11.82 -5.16 13.94
C ARG A 44 -10.45 -4.49 13.92
N SER A 45 -10.31 -3.38 14.65
CA SER A 45 -9.01 -2.82 15.02
C SER A 45 -8.34 -3.79 15.99
N SER A 46 -7.59 -4.76 15.45
CA SER A 46 -6.64 -5.50 16.25
C SER A 46 -5.41 -4.60 16.41
N SER A 47 -5.39 -3.84 17.50
CA SER A 47 -4.20 -3.14 18.00
C SER A 47 -3.16 -4.15 18.47
N THR A 48 -2.60 -4.92 17.55
CA THR A 48 -1.42 -5.72 17.84
C THR A 48 -0.20 -4.88 17.51
N ASN A 49 0.50 -4.44 18.56
CA ASN A 49 1.91 -4.06 18.54
C ASN A 49 2.77 -5.31 18.22
N ALA A 50 2.42 -6.00 17.14
CA ALA A 50 3.07 -7.22 16.70
C ALA A 50 4.28 -6.83 15.88
N LYS A 51 5.43 -7.40 16.24
CA LYS A 51 6.66 -7.31 15.47
C LYS A 51 6.37 -7.63 14.00
N LEU A 52 6.81 -6.75 13.08
CA LEU A 52 6.68 -6.98 11.65
C LEU A 52 7.43 -8.26 11.24
N PRO A 53 6.92 -9.02 10.25
CA PRO A 53 7.63 -10.18 9.75
C PRO A 53 8.89 -9.76 8.99
N ASP A 54 9.91 -10.62 8.96
CA ASP A 54 11.13 -10.33 8.21
C ASP A 54 10.92 -10.44 6.68
N VAL A 55 9.88 -11.19 6.27
CA VAL A 55 9.54 -11.46 4.86
C VAL A 55 8.08 -11.12 4.53
N MET A 56 7.84 -10.77 3.27
CA MET A 56 6.53 -10.58 2.66
C MET A 56 6.32 -11.48 1.46
N GLN A 57 5.06 -11.65 1.06
CA GLN A 57 4.70 -12.23 -0.22
C GLN A 57 4.43 -11.15 -1.26
N HIS A 58 4.72 -11.45 -2.52
CA HIS A 58 4.37 -10.61 -3.66
C HIS A 58 4.22 -11.45 -4.92
N ILE A 59 3.63 -10.86 -5.96
CA ILE A 59 3.63 -11.48 -7.29
C ILE A 59 5.00 -11.25 -7.94
N SER A 60 5.57 -12.31 -8.48
CA SER A 60 6.78 -12.28 -9.29
C SER A 60 6.44 -12.59 -10.74
N TYR A 61 7.16 -11.95 -11.64
CA TYR A 61 6.98 -12.09 -13.08
C TYR A 61 8.28 -11.76 -13.82
N THR A 62 8.39 -12.26 -15.04
CA THR A 62 9.42 -11.82 -16.00
C THR A 62 8.78 -10.87 -17.01
N PRO A 63 9.39 -9.71 -17.33
CA PRO A 63 8.88 -8.83 -18.38
C PRO A 63 8.62 -9.57 -19.70
N GLY A 64 7.41 -9.46 -20.23
CA GLY A 64 6.96 -10.15 -21.44
C GLY A 64 6.29 -11.51 -21.22
N CYS A 65 6.25 -12.03 -19.98
CA CYS A 65 5.63 -13.32 -19.67
C CYS A 65 4.12 -13.36 -19.97
N ALA A 66 3.58 -14.56 -20.19
CA ALA A 66 2.16 -14.83 -20.26
C ALA A 66 1.47 -14.62 -18.88
N PRO A 67 0.16 -14.32 -18.84
CA PRO A 67 -0.55 -14.15 -17.56
C PRO A 67 -0.47 -15.37 -16.62
N SER A 68 -0.39 -16.58 -17.18
CA SER A 68 -0.28 -17.83 -16.42
C SER A 68 1.09 -18.04 -15.76
N GLU A 69 2.09 -17.24 -16.12
CA GLU A 69 3.45 -17.35 -15.59
C GLU A 69 3.66 -16.43 -14.37
N LEU A 70 2.61 -15.73 -13.91
CA LEU A 70 2.63 -14.99 -12.66
C LEU A 70 2.66 -15.96 -11.48
N THR A 71 3.62 -15.78 -10.59
CA THR A 71 3.83 -16.68 -9.44
C THR A 71 3.87 -15.92 -8.13
N LEU A 72 3.53 -16.62 -7.04
CA LEU A 72 3.67 -16.08 -5.69
C LEU A 72 5.11 -16.32 -5.20
N SER A 73 5.79 -15.23 -4.85
CA SER A 73 7.17 -15.25 -4.34
C SER A 73 7.25 -14.58 -2.98
N GLN A 74 8.42 -14.72 -2.33
CA GLN A 74 8.73 -14.08 -1.06
C GLN A 74 10.02 -13.26 -1.15
N SER A 75 10.05 -12.14 -0.44
CA SER A 75 11.23 -11.29 -0.29
C SER A 75 11.20 -10.59 1.07
N SER A 76 12.29 -9.92 1.45
CA SER A 76 12.31 -9.10 2.66
C SER A 76 11.34 -7.93 2.57
N LEU A 77 10.92 -7.40 3.72
CA LEU A 77 10.15 -6.15 3.72
C LEU A 77 10.96 -5.02 3.07
N PRO A 78 10.30 -4.12 2.32
CA PRO A 78 10.98 -2.95 1.77
C PRO A 78 11.51 -2.07 2.90
N PRO A 79 12.70 -1.47 2.73
CA PRO A 79 13.22 -0.51 3.69
C PRO A 79 12.28 0.70 3.80
N VAL A 80 12.09 1.21 5.01
CA VAL A 80 11.25 2.38 5.29
C VAL A 80 12.18 3.50 5.71
N SER A 81 12.27 4.52 4.87
CA SER A 81 12.98 5.76 5.18
C SER A 81 12.12 6.65 6.08
N SER A 82 12.70 7.73 6.61
CA SER A 82 12.02 8.64 7.55
C SER A 82 10.73 9.26 7.01
N ASN A 83 10.57 9.33 5.67
CA ASN A 83 9.40 9.91 5.02
C ASN A 83 8.44 8.86 4.45
N ASP A 84 8.61 7.59 4.76
CA ASP A 84 7.78 6.53 4.16
C ASP A 84 6.71 6.01 5.10
N VAL A 85 5.67 5.45 4.50
CA VAL A 85 4.62 4.67 5.14
C VAL A 85 4.68 3.26 4.60
N LEU A 86 4.71 2.28 5.50
CA LEU A 86 4.57 0.87 5.18
C LEU A 86 3.12 0.46 5.38
N ILE A 87 2.49 -0.06 4.34
CA ILE A 87 1.10 -0.50 4.35
C ILE A 87 1.08 -2.02 4.37
N LYS A 88 0.36 -2.63 5.30
CA LYS A 88 -0.04 -4.02 5.23
C LYS A 88 -1.25 -4.11 4.30
N VAL A 89 -1.03 -4.66 3.11
CA VAL A 89 -2.02 -4.71 2.04
C VAL A 89 -3.13 -5.70 2.40
N ALA A 90 -4.37 -5.25 2.29
CA ALA A 90 -5.56 -6.09 2.39
C ALA A 90 -6.10 -6.47 1.00
N TYR A 91 -6.13 -5.50 0.09
CA TYR A 91 -6.55 -5.69 -1.30
C TYR A 91 -5.67 -4.87 -2.24
N ALA A 92 -5.49 -5.36 -3.46
CA ALA A 92 -4.83 -4.64 -4.55
C ALA A 92 -5.78 -4.55 -5.75
N GLY A 93 -5.79 -3.38 -6.40
CA GLY A 93 -6.40 -3.18 -7.70
C GLY A 93 -5.54 -3.79 -8.80
N VAL A 94 -6.17 -4.17 -9.92
CA VAL A 94 -5.48 -4.62 -11.13
C VAL A 94 -5.90 -3.70 -12.27
N GLY A 95 -4.93 -2.94 -12.78
CA GLY A 95 -5.14 -1.89 -13.78
C GLY A 95 -4.36 -2.11 -15.08
N GLY A 96 -4.53 -1.16 -16.01
CA GLY A 96 -3.79 -1.17 -17.28
C GLY A 96 -2.27 -1.00 -17.11
N THR A 97 -1.84 -0.34 -16.03
CA THR A 97 -0.44 -0.16 -15.66
C THR A 97 0.22 -1.48 -15.27
N ASP A 98 -0.46 -2.37 -14.54
CA ASP A 98 0.04 -3.72 -14.23
C ASP A 98 0.23 -4.55 -15.51
N LEU A 99 -0.70 -4.42 -16.48
CA LEU A 99 -0.56 -5.07 -17.78
C LEU A 99 0.65 -4.53 -18.55
N ALA A 100 0.89 -3.22 -18.51
CA ALA A 100 2.05 -2.61 -19.14
C ALA A 100 3.36 -3.05 -18.47
N GLN A 101 3.39 -3.13 -17.14
CA GLN A 101 4.51 -3.67 -16.36
C GLN A 101 4.81 -5.12 -16.73
N ARG A 102 3.81 -6.01 -16.67
CA ARG A 102 3.97 -7.42 -17.04
C ARG A 102 4.47 -7.58 -18.47
N ARG A 103 3.97 -6.77 -19.40
CA ARG A 103 4.38 -6.80 -20.83
C ARG A 103 5.77 -6.19 -21.08
N GLY A 104 6.48 -5.73 -20.04
CA GLY A 104 7.79 -5.10 -20.18
C GLY A 104 7.75 -3.73 -20.87
N LYS A 105 6.57 -3.11 -20.94
CA LYS A 105 6.38 -1.78 -21.54
C LYS A 105 6.47 -0.65 -20.52
N PHE A 106 6.50 -1.00 -19.23
CA PHE A 106 6.84 -0.07 -18.17
C PHE A 106 8.35 0.05 -18.12
N ASN A 107 8.88 1.24 -18.37
CA ASN A 107 10.30 1.52 -18.25
C ASN A 107 10.53 2.19 -16.87
N PRO A 108 10.82 1.42 -15.81
CA PRO A 108 11.31 2.02 -14.58
C PRO A 108 12.64 2.69 -14.92
N SER A 109 12.76 3.99 -14.62
CA SER A 109 14.01 4.73 -14.84
C SER A 109 15.21 3.92 -14.35
N SER A 110 16.27 3.85 -15.16
CA SER A 110 17.49 3.11 -14.85
C SER A 110 17.97 3.45 -13.42
N GLY A 111 18.08 2.43 -12.57
CA GLY A 111 18.44 2.59 -11.15
C GLY A 111 17.26 2.52 -10.16
N CYS A 112 16.04 2.22 -10.62
CA CYS A 112 14.92 1.97 -9.71
C CYS A 112 15.18 0.70 -8.88
N PRO A 113 14.97 0.72 -7.54
CA PRO A 113 15.14 -0.45 -6.69
C PRO A 113 14.25 -1.63 -7.12
N ASP A 114 14.67 -2.87 -6.86
CA ASP A 114 13.92 -4.08 -7.25
C ASP A 114 12.47 -4.11 -6.72
N HIS A 115 12.19 -3.49 -5.58
CA HIS A 115 10.82 -3.41 -5.04
C HIS A 115 9.88 -2.50 -5.83
N HIS A 116 10.40 -1.60 -6.67
CA HIS A 116 9.61 -0.80 -7.62
C HIS A 116 9.15 -1.62 -8.83
N LEU A 117 9.62 -2.87 -8.96
CA LEU A 117 9.18 -3.82 -9.98
C LEU A 117 8.06 -4.74 -9.46
N ILE A 118 7.57 -4.55 -8.24
CA ILE A 118 6.46 -5.33 -7.70
C ILE A 118 5.14 -4.75 -8.25
N MET A 119 4.33 -5.60 -8.89
CA MET A 119 3.01 -5.22 -9.41
C MET A 119 2.00 -4.94 -8.30
N GLY A 120 0.87 -4.32 -8.64
CA GLY A 120 -0.17 -3.91 -7.70
C GLY A 120 0.08 -2.50 -7.20
N LEU A 121 0.00 -1.54 -8.11
CA LEU A 121 0.24 -0.12 -7.83
C LEU A 121 -0.89 0.54 -7.01
N GLU A 122 -2.08 -0.05 -7.06
CA GLU A 122 -3.26 0.42 -6.35
C GLU A 122 -3.53 -0.53 -5.18
N VAL A 123 -3.49 -0.04 -3.94
CA VAL A 123 -3.67 -0.89 -2.75
C VAL A 123 -4.57 -0.24 -1.72
N SER A 124 -5.30 -1.07 -0.98
CA SER A 124 -5.96 -0.67 0.26
C SER A 124 -5.49 -1.57 1.41
N GLY A 125 -5.38 -1.01 2.60
CA GLY A 125 -4.86 -1.75 3.73
C GLY A 125 -4.74 -0.91 4.99
N THR A 126 -3.84 -1.34 5.86
CA THR A 126 -3.61 -0.71 7.15
C THR A 126 -2.16 -0.27 7.27
N VAL A 127 -1.92 0.93 7.79
CA VAL A 127 -0.57 1.42 8.10
C VAL A 127 0.08 0.50 9.13
N ALA A 128 1.20 -0.10 8.77
CA ALA A 128 1.96 -1.05 9.56
C ALA A 128 3.21 -0.43 10.21
N ARG A 129 3.80 0.59 9.57
CA ARG A 129 4.90 1.40 10.09
C ARG A 129 4.90 2.77 9.41
N VAL A 130 5.34 3.79 10.14
CA VAL A 130 5.60 5.13 9.61
C VAL A 130 7.05 5.49 9.89
N GLY A 131 7.68 6.23 8.98
CA GLY A 131 8.98 6.85 9.21
C GLY A 131 8.87 8.06 10.14
N ASP A 132 10.01 8.46 10.70
CA ASP A 132 10.09 9.48 11.75
C ASP A 132 9.58 10.88 11.36
N ASP A 133 9.64 11.23 10.07
CA ASP A 133 9.24 12.53 9.55
C ASP A 133 7.77 12.56 9.10
N VAL A 134 7.04 11.44 9.18
CA VAL A 134 5.65 11.35 8.72
C VAL A 134 4.69 11.88 9.79
N THR A 135 3.95 12.94 9.47
CA THR A 135 3.03 13.61 10.42
C THR A 135 1.55 13.39 10.14
N GLY A 136 1.19 12.88 8.96
CA GLY A 136 -0.20 12.72 8.51
C GLY A 136 -0.80 11.31 8.66
N PHE A 137 0.00 10.33 9.10
CA PHE A 137 -0.42 8.93 9.21
C PHE A 137 0.05 8.33 10.53
N ARG A 138 -0.69 7.35 11.03
CA ARG A 138 -0.38 6.60 12.24
C ARG A 138 -0.53 5.10 11.98
N VAL A 139 0.22 4.29 12.71
CA VAL A 139 0.06 2.83 12.68
C VAL A 139 -1.36 2.47 13.08
N GLY A 140 -2.00 1.61 12.29
CA GLY A 140 -3.40 1.22 12.45
C GLY A 140 -4.38 1.98 11.56
N ASP A 141 -3.98 3.09 10.92
CA ASP A 141 -4.85 3.84 10.02
C ASP A 141 -5.20 3.00 8.79
N SER A 142 -6.47 3.08 8.36
CA SER A 142 -6.91 2.48 7.09
C SER A 142 -6.62 3.46 5.95
N VAL A 143 -5.95 2.97 4.91
CA VAL A 143 -5.45 3.80 3.82
C VAL A 143 -5.68 3.16 2.45
N VAL A 144 -5.75 4.01 1.43
CA VAL A 144 -5.71 3.65 0.01
C VAL A 144 -4.54 4.41 -0.62
N ALA A 145 -3.75 3.72 -1.44
CA ALA A 145 -2.65 4.28 -2.20
C ALA A 145 -2.82 3.92 -3.69
N LEU A 146 -2.48 4.86 -4.57
CA LEU A 146 -2.64 4.79 -6.02
C LEU A 146 -1.37 5.32 -6.70
#